data_AF-A0A354F011-F1
#
_entry.id   AF-A0A354F011-F1
#
_cell.length_a   1.000
_cell.length_b   1.000
_cell.length_c   1.000
_cell.angle_alpha   90.00
_cell.angle_beta   90.00
_cell.angle_gamma   90.00
#
_symmetry.space_group_name_H-M   'P 1'
#
loop_
_entity.id
_entity.type
_entity.pdbx_description
1 polymer ?
#
loop_
_entity_poly.entity_id
_entity_poly.type
_entity_poly.pdbx_seq_one_letter_code
_entity_poly.pdbx_strand_id
1 'polypeptide(L)' 'MSEVHVSGDGYHYAITLVSDVFEGQTKVARQRWVYAHLQDYIKSGLLHAVNMTTWTNAEWENNRG' A
#
# COMPACT_ATOMS: atom_id res chain seq x y z
N MET A 1 3.66 2.26 14.56
CA MET A 1 4.73 2.61 13.59
C MET A 1 4.11 2.73 12.20
N SER A 2 4.81 3.34 11.24
CA SER A 2 4.32 3.45 9.86
C SER A 2 5.44 3.02 8.93
N GLU A 3 5.21 1.97 8.14
CA GLU A 3 6.23 1.39 7.26
C GLU A 3 5.68 1.33 5.83
N VAL A 4 6.53 1.67 4.86
CA VAL A 4 6.18 1.65 3.44
C VAL A 4 7.28 0.91 2.72
N HIS A 5 6.92 -0.20 2.08
CA HIS A 5 7.79 -0.96 1.22
C HIS A 5 7.34 -0.79 -0.23
N VAL A 6 8.26 -0.43 -1.09
CA VAL A 6 8.04 -0.33 -2.53
C VAL A 6 9.03 -1.25 -3.22
N SER A 7 8.52 -2.21 -3.98
CA SER A 7 9.31 -3.13 -4.79
C SER A 7 8.82 -3.04 -6.22
N GLY A 8 9.71 -2.90 -7.21
CA GLY A 8 9.29 -2.83 -8.60
C GLY A 8 10.39 -3.26 -9.56
N ASP A 9 9.99 -4.07 -10.54
CA ASP A 9 10.88 -4.62 -11.57
C ASP A 9 10.73 -3.86 -12.92
N GLY A 10 10.36 -2.58 -12.84
CA GLY A 10 10.14 -1.70 -14.01
C GLY A 10 8.79 -1.90 -14.73
N TYR A 11 8.16 -3.07 -14.62
CA TYR A 11 6.86 -3.35 -15.26
C TYR A 11 5.71 -3.50 -14.23
N HIS A 12 5.96 -4.19 -13.12
CA HIS A 12 5.03 -4.31 -12.00
C HIS A 12 5.64 -3.69 -10.75
N TYR A 13 4.85 -2.88 -10.06
CA TYR A 13 5.21 -2.34 -8.77
C TYR A 13 4.30 -2.91 -7.69
N ALA A 14 4.91 -3.45 -6.64
CA ALA A 14 4.26 -3.91 -5.44
C ALA A 14 4.54 -2.91 -4.31
N ILE A 15 3.48 -2.38 -3.71
CA ILE A 15 3.54 -1.41 -2.62
C ILE A 15 2.88 -2.05 -1.40
N THR A 16 3.61 -2.13 -0.31
CA THR A 16 3.10 -2.62 0.97
C THR A 16 3.14 -1.49 1.98
N LEU A 17 1.96 -1.06 2.46
CA LEU A 17 1.85 -0.06 3.52
C LEU A 17 1.42 -0.73 4.81
N VAL A 18 2.11 -0.41 5.90
CA VAL A 18 1.79 -0.88 7.25
C VAL A 18 1.54 0.34 8.12
N SER A 19 0.34 0.46 8.68
CA SER A 19 0.01 1.57 9.58
C SER A 19 -1.26 1.31 10.40
N ASP A 20 -1.29 1.79 11.64
CA ASP A 20 -2.45 1.70 12.54
C ASP A 20 -3.64 2.55 12.07
N VAL A 21 -3.42 3.52 11.17
CA VAL A 21 -4.50 4.34 10.60
C VAL A 21 -5.52 3.52 9.82
N PHE A 22 -5.13 2.31 9.43
CA PHE A 22 -5.99 1.36 8.73
C PHE A 22 -6.80 0.49 9.68
N GLU A 23 -6.49 0.50 10.99
CA GLU A 23 -7.26 -0.21 12.01
C GLU A 23 -8.71 0.28 12.03
N GLY A 24 -9.66 -0.66 12.05
CA GLY A 24 -11.09 -0.34 11.94
C GLY A 24 -11.57 0.09 10.55
N GLN A 25 -10.68 0.33 9.57
CA GLN A 25 -11.06 0.64 8.20
C GLN A 25 -11.21 -0.62 7.33
N THR A 26 -12.16 -0.59 6.39
CA THR A 26 -12.33 -1.67 5.41
C THR A 26 -11.24 -1.65 4.35
N LYS A 27 -10.92 -2.82 3.76
CA LYS A 27 -9.92 -2.93 2.67
C LYS A 27 -10.14 -1.92 1.55
N VAL A 28 -11.39 -1.69 1.15
CA VAL A 28 -11.74 -0.72 0.09
C VAL A 28 -11.45 0.72 0.51
N ALA A 29 -11.77 1.09 1.76
CA ALA A 29 -11.49 2.44 2.27
C ALA A 29 -9.97 2.72 2.34
N ARG A 30 -9.22 1.74 2.85
CA ARG A 30 -7.75 1.76 2.87
C ARG A 30 -7.18 1.94 1.45
N GLN A 31 -7.64 1.10 0.51
CA GLN A 31 -7.24 1.18 -0.89
C GLN A 31 -7.58 2.53 -1.50
N ARG A 32 -8.79 3.08 -1.29
CA ARG A 32 -9.17 4.41 -1.81
C ARG A 32 -8.26 5.51 -1.27
N TRP A 33 -7.98 5.50 0.03
CA TRP A 33 -7.13 6.52 0.66
C TRP A 33 -5.71 6.48 0.11
N VAL A 34 -5.16 5.27 -0.04
CA VAL A 34 -3.83 5.03 -0.61
C VAL A 34 -3.80 5.34 -2.11
N TYR A 35 -4.81 4.93 -2.88
CA TYR A 35 -4.97 5.26 -4.29
C TYR A 35 -5.04 6.76 -4.52
N ALA A 36 -5.75 7.53 -3.67
CA ALA A 36 -5.82 8.98 -3.81
C ALA A 36 -4.44 9.64 -3.76
N HIS A 37 -3.54 9.15 -2.90
CA HIS A 37 -2.16 9.64 -2.80
C HIS A 37 -1.23 9.07 -3.89
N LEU A 38 -1.47 7.83 -4.32
CA LEU A 38 -0.68 7.18 -5.37
C LEU A 38 -1.11 7.57 -6.78
N GLN A 39 -2.30 8.12 -6.97
CA GLN A 39 -2.80 8.53 -8.28
C GLN A 39 -1.88 9.57 -8.93
N ASP A 40 -1.28 10.46 -8.14
CA ASP A 40 -0.29 11.42 -8.62
C ASP A 40 0.97 10.73 -9.17
N TYR A 41 1.44 9.67 -8.51
CA TYR A 41 2.57 8.87 -8.99
C TYR A 41 2.23 8.01 -10.21
N ILE A 42 1.01 7.48 -10.28
CA ILE A 42 0.51 6.73 -11.44
C ILE A 42 0.36 7.68 -12.65
N LYS A 43 -0.18 8.89 -12.45
CA LYS A 43 -0.29 9.92 -13.48
C LYS A 43 1.07 10.36 -14.05
N SER A 44 2.14 10.24 -13.26
CA SER A 44 3.50 10.51 -13.73
C SER A 44 3.98 9.54 -14.83
N GLY A 45 3.22 8.50 -15.17
CA GLY A 45 3.49 7.61 -16.30
C GLY A 45 4.52 6.51 -16.02
N LEU A 46 5.05 6.44 -14.79
CA LEU A 46 6.08 5.48 -14.38
C LEU A 46 5.53 4.11 -13.99
N LEU A 47 4.22 4.00 -13.73
CA LEU A 47 3.58 2.81 -13.15
C LEU A 47 2.50 2.27 -14.08
N HIS A 48 2.79 1.20 -14.82
CA HIS A 48 1.84 0.54 -15.72
C HIS A 48 0.91 -0.43 -14.99
N ALA A 49 1.41 -1.15 -13.98
CA ALA A 49 0.63 -2.01 -13.10
C ALA A 49 1.13 -1.92 -11.65
N VAL A 50 0.23 -1.58 -10.73
CA VAL A 50 0.55 -1.40 -9.30
C VAL A 50 -0.32 -2.31 -8.47
N ASN A 51 0.32 -3.18 -7.69
CA ASN A 51 -0.34 -3.94 -6.65
C ASN A 51 -0.08 -3.25 -5.31
N MET A 52 -1.13 -2.83 -4.63
CA MET A 52 -1.02 -2.27 -3.30
C MET A 52 -1.61 -3.21 -2.26
N THR A 53 -0.89 -3.41 -1.16
CA THR A 53 -1.34 -4.18 -0.01
C THR A 53 -1.22 -3.32 1.22
N THR A 54 -2.33 -3.16 1.94
CA THR A 54 -2.39 -2.35 3.16
C THR A 54 -2.61 -3.26 4.37
N TRP A 55 -1.77 -3.13 5.37
CA TRP A 55 -1.80 -3.90 6.60
C TRP A 55 -1.86 -2.97 7.82
N THR A 56 -2.51 -3.40 8.90
CA THR A 56 -2.32 -2.77 10.21
C THR A 56 -1.00 -3.24 10.83
N ASN A 57 -0.47 -2.54 11.85
CA ASN A 57 0.71 -3.07 12.55
C ASN A 57 0.41 -4.43 13.17
N ALA A 58 -0.78 -4.60 13.77
CA ALA A 58 -1.21 -5.88 14.32
C ALA A 58 -1.25 -7.01 13.27
N GLU A 59 -1.74 -6.74 12.04
CA GLU A 59 -1.74 -7.75 10.97
C GLU A 59 -0.31 -8.03 10.46
N TRP A 60 0.55 -7.01 10.38
CA TRP A 60 1.94 -7.16 9.92
C TRP A 60 2.81 -7.92 10.92
N GLU A 61 2.63 -7.66 12.22
CA GLU A 61 3.31 -8.39 13.28
C GLU A 61 2.86 -9.86 13.31
N ASN A 62 1.57 -10.14 13.12
CA ASN A 62 1.08 -11.52 13.01
C ASN A 62 1.59 -12.25 11.76
N ASN A 63 1.79 -11.55 10.64
CA ASN A 63 2.28 -12.16 9.40
C ASN A 63 3.81 -12.34 9.40
N ARG A 64 4.55 -11.63 10.27
CA ARG A 64 6.00 -11.82 10.47
C ARG A 64 6.33 -12.93 11.48
N GLY A 65 5.32 -13.57 12.09
CA GLY A 65 5.44 -14.66 13.05
C GLY A 65 5.47 -16.05 12.43
#